data_AF-A0A9E4LQS4-F1
#
_entry.id   AF-A0A9E4LQS4-F1
#
_cell.length_a   1.000
_cell.length_b   1.000
_cell.length_c   1.000
_cell.angle_alpha   90.00
_cell.angle_beta   90.00
_cell.angle_gamma   90.00
#
_symmetry.space_group_name_H-M   'P 1'
#
loop_
_entity.id
_entity.type
_entity.pdbx_description
1 polymer ?
#
loop_
_entity_poly.entity_id
_entity_poly.type
_entity_poly.pdbx_seq_one_letter_code
_entity_poly.pdbx_strand_id
1 'polypeptide(L)'
;MNGLRRPRVNCIHLLILFLLLVAIPGAAFAQGDAAGMPENARAKNYGGGWECDRGYREIDAICIPIKVPPNAYLNPSGDGWKCDQGYRKDTEACVAVKVPENGYFAGSSSGPGWKCDWGYRKDNEACVAVKVPENARLNYSGWECIQPYRKQGDKCRLPGKN
;
A
#
# COMPACT_ATOMS: atom_id res chain seq x y z
N MET A 1 86.08 -27.16 -0.98
CA MET A 1 85.03 -27.21 -2.03
C MET A 1 83.78 -26.56 -1.47
N ASN A 2 82.99 -25.93 -2.35
CA ASN A 2 81.66 -25.31 -2.16
C ASN A 2 81.64 -23.82 -1.76
N GLY A 3 81.81 -22.98 -2.79
CA GLY A 3 81.47 -21.57 -2.76
C GLY A 3 79.96 -21.34 -2.97
N LEU A 4 79.42 -20.41 -2.20
CA LEU A 4 78.05 -19.90 -2.29
C LEU A 4 77.81 -19.23 -3.65
N ARG A 5 76.92 -19.80 -4.48
CA ARG A 5 76.42 -19.15 -5.70
C ARG A 5 75.09 -18.46 -5.39
N ARG A 6 75.09 -17.13 -5.46
CA ARG A 6 73.87 -16.31 -5.50
C ARG A 6 73.11 -16.62 -6.79
N PRO A 7 71.83 -17.05 -6.75
CA PRO A 7 71.06 -17.22 -7.97
C PRO A 7 70.73 -15.83 -8.54
N ARG A 8 71.12 -15.61 -9.80
CA ARG A 8 70.65 -14.47 -10.60
C ARG A 8 69.16 -14.72 -10.86
N VAL A 9 68.29 -14.12 -10.07
CA VAL A 9 66.86 -14.10 -10.36
C VAL A 9 66.69 -13.23 -11.60
N ASN A 10 66.50 -13.90 -12.73
CA ASN A 10 66.42 -13.29 -14.04
C ASN A 10 65.18 -12.37 -14.06
N CYS A 11 65.37 -11.08 -14.33
CA CYS A 11 64.29 -10.07 -14.33
C CYS A 11 63.14 -10.48 -15.28
N ILE A 12 63.48 -11.27 -16.30
CA ILE A 12 62.55 -11.89 -17.26
C ILE A 12 61.58 -12.87 -16.59
N HIS A 13 62.03 -13.63 -15.57
CA HIS A 13 61.14 -14.56 -14.83
C HIS A 13 60.17 -13.82 -13.91
N LEU A 14 60.56 -12.68 -13.33
CA LEU A 14 59.65 -11.81 -12.56
C LEU A 14 58.60 -11.16 -13.49
N LEU A 15 58.98 -10.74 -14.69
CA LEU A 15 58.07 -10.16 -15.67
C LEU A 15 57.07 -11.18 -16.25
N ILE A 16 57.50 -12.43 -16.48
CA ILE A 16 56.60 -13.50 -16.95
C ILE A 16 55.59 -13.91 -15.87
N LEU A 17 55.99 -13.98 -14.60
CA LEU A 17 55.09 -14.29 -13.49
C LEU A 17 54.05 -13.18 -13.27
N PHE A 18 54.44 -11.91 -13.48
CA PHE A 18 53.55 -10.77 -13.37
C PHE A 18 52.55 -10.69 -14.53
N LEU A 19 52.96 -11.07 -15.75
CA LEU A 19 52.06 -11.15 -16.92
C LEU A 19 51.02 -12.28 -16.80
N LEU A 20 51.35 -13.40 -16.14
CA LEU A 20 50.39 -14.49 -15.90
C LEU A 20 49.34 -14.15 -14.83
N LEU A 21 49.62 -13.22 -13.90
CA LEU A 21 48.68 -12.78 -12.87
C LEU A 21 47.63 -11.77 -13.35
N VAL A 22 47.90 -11.04 -14.44
CA VAL A 22 46.99 -10.01 -14.98
C VAL A 22 46.08 -10.57 -16.09
N ALA A 23 46.37 -11.77 -16.60
CA ALA A 23 45.59 -12.44 -17.64
C ALA A 23 44.53 -13.42 -17.08
N ILE A 24 44.05 -13.20 -15.85
CA ILE A 24 42.72 -13.71 -15.49
C ILE A 24 41.75 -12.64 -15.99
N PRO A 25 41.16 -12.76 -17.20
CA PRO A 25 39.98 -11.96 -17.48
C PRO A 25 39.01 -12.31 -16.35
N GLY A 26 38.76 -11.33 -15.47
CA GLY A 26 37.71 -11.45 -14.50
C GLY A 26 36.47 -11.76 -15.32
N ALA A 27 36.02 -13.01 -15.28
CA ALA A 27 34.69 -13.35 -15.72
C ALA A 27 33.79 -12.55 -14.77
N ALA A 28 33.42 -11.34 -15.20
CA ALA A 28 32.27 -10.67 -14.68
C ALA A 28 31.10 -11.56 -15.08
N PHE A 29 30.83 -12.57 -14.27
CA PHE A 29 29.55 -13.25 -14.32
C PHE A 29 28.54 -12.18 -13.94
N ALA A 30 27.93 -11.56 -14.95
CA ALA A 30 26.57 -11.11 -14.77
C ALA A 30 25.78 -12.39 -14.48
N GLN A 31 25.60 -12.73 -13.20
CA GLN A 31 24.61 -13.69 -12.78
C GLN A 31 23.24 -13.03 -13.01
N GLY A 32 22.84 -12.96 -14.27
CA GLY A 32 21.44 -13.14 -14.60
C GLY A 32 21.17 -14.62 -14.39
N ASP A 33 21.08 -15.05 -13.13
CA ASP A 33 20.54 -16.35 -12.81
C ASP A 33 19.08 -16.31 -13.23
N ALA A 34 18.85 -16.69 -14.49
CA ALA A 34 17.59 -17.29 -14.92
C ALA A 34 17.47 -18.67 -14.24
N ALA A 35 17.60 -18.73 -12.91
CA ALA A 35 16.93 -19.75 -12.12
C ALA A 35 15.45 -19.62 -12.49
N GLY A 36 15.00 -20.60 -13.27
CA GLY A 36 14.04 -20.43 -14.36
C GLY A 36 12.83 -19.58 -13.98
N MET A 37 12.55 -18.58 -14.81
CA MET A 37 11.33 -17.79 -14.72
C MET A 37 10.13 -18.75 -14.54
N PRO A 38 9.36 -18.61 -13.45
CA PRO A 38 8.27 -19.55 -13.17
C PRO A 38 7.13 -19.35 -14.18
N GLU A 39 6.19 -20.29 -14.20
CA GLU A 39 4.95 -20.12 -14.97
C GLU A 39 4.18 -18.88 -14.48
N ASN A 40 3.45 -18.23 -15.39
CA ASN A 40 2.67 -17.01 -15.12
C ASN A 40 3.54 -15.85 -14.61
N ALA A 41 4.74 -15.70 -15.19
CA ALA A 41 5.65 -14.60 -14.96
C ALA A 41 6.20 -14.06 -16.29
N ARG A 42 6.59 -12.79 -16.26
CA ARG A 42 7.25 -12.09 -17.36
C ARG A 42 8.51 -11.39 -16.89
N ALA A 43 9.47 -11.20 -17.79
CA ALA A 43 10.67 -10.43 -17.50
C ALA A 43 10.31 -8.97 -17.14
N LYS A 44 10.98 -8.42 -16.12
CA LYS A 44 10.84 -7.00 -15.78
C LYS A 44 11.46 -6.13 -16.87
N ASN A 45 10.82 -5.00 -17.16
CA ASN A 45 11.32 -4.04 -18.15
C ASN A 45 12.64 -3.36 -17.72
N TYR A 46 12.90 -3.30 -16.41
CA TYR A 46 14.10 -2.69 -15.83
C TYR A 46 14.57 -3.48 -14.60
N GLY A 47 15.87 -3.42 -14.28
CA GLY A 47 16.41 -3.93 -13.01
C GLY A 47 16.67 -5.45 -12.95
N GLY A 48 16.51 -6.18 -14.06
CA GLY A 48 16.68 -7.64 -14.09
C GLY A 48 15.59 -8.40 -13.32
N GLY A 49 15.51 -9.71 -13.52
CA GLY A 49 14.52 -10.57 -12.88
C GLY A 49 13.15 -10.57 -13.57
N TRP A 50 12.15 -11.09 -12.86
CA TRP A 50 10.78 -11.28 -13.34
C TRP A 50 9.74 -10.70 -12.40
N GLU A 51 8.53 -10.53 -12.90
CA GLU A 51 7.31 -10.19 -12.15
C GLU A 51 6.18 -11.12 -12.56
N CYS A 52 5.24 -11.39 -11.66
CA CYS A 52 4.08 -12.20 -11.99
C CYS A 52 3.20 -11.55 -13.06
N ASP A 53 2.56 -12.42 -13.85
CA ASP A 53 1.52 -12.01 -14.77
C ASP A 53 0.35 -11.37 -14.03
N ARG A 54 -0.34 -10.44 -14.70
CA ARG A 54 -1.50 -9.78 -14.12
C ARG A 54 -2.53 -10.83 -13.71
N GLY A 55 -2.97 -10.80 -12.44
CA GLY A 55 -3.86 -11.82 -11.88
C GLY A 55 -3.13 -12.91 -11.09
N TYR A 56 -1.80 -12.82 -10.98
CA TYR A 56 -0.98 -13.70 -10.17
C TYR A 56 -0.17 -12.90 -9.16
N ARG A 57 0.13 -13.52 -8.01
CA ARG A 57 0.95 -12.94 -6.94
C ARG A 57 2.12 -13.86 -6.63
N GLU A 58 3.23 -13.26 -6.24
CA GLU A 58 4.43 -14.00 -5.84
C GLU A 58 4.27 -14.57 -4.43
N ILE A 59 4.46 -15.87 -4.30
CA ILE A 59 4.59 -16.59 -3.02
C ILE A 59 5.70 -17.62 -3.23
N ASP A 60 6.72 -17.62 -2.37
CA ASP A 60 7.83 -18.59 -2.42
C ASP A 60 8.49 -18.73 -3.81
N ALA A 61 8.75 -17.59 -4.47
CA ALA A 61 9.33 -17.49 -5.82
C ALA A 61 8.54 -18.19 -6.95
N ILE A 62 7.25 -18.46 -6.73
CA ILE A 62 6.30 -18.89 -7.76
C ILE A 62 5.12 -17.92 -7.88
N CYS A 63 4.50 -17.86 -9.06
CA CYS A 63 3.33 -17.05 -9.30
C CYS A 63 2.05 -17.87 -9.10
N ILE A 64 1.29 -17.52 -8.07
CA ILE A 64 0.04 -18.19 -7.70
C ILE A 64 -1.14 -17.32 -8.15
N PRO A 65 -2.19 -17.90 -8.76
CA PRO A 65 -3.35 -17.13 -9.19
C PRO A 65 -4.04 -16.45 -8.01
N ILE A 66 -4.42 -15.20 -8.22
CA ILE A 66 -5.18 -14.41 -7.26
C ILE A 66 -6.63 -14.86 -7.32
N LYS A 67 -7.12 -15.42 -6.21
CA LYS A 67 -8.55 -15.69 -6.04
C LYS A 67 -9.28 -14.36 -5.85
N VAL A 68 -10.04 -13.96 -6.88
CA VAL A 68 -10.92 -12.78 -6.83
C VAL A 68 -12.28 -13.24 -6.29
N PRO A 69 -12.72 -12.78 -5.11
CA PRO A 69 -14.01 -13.17 -4.56
C PRO A 69 -15.18 -12.51 -5.33
N PRO A 70 -16.43 -12.93 -5.09
CA PRO A 70 -17.61 -12.20 -5.59
C PRO A 70 -17.60 -10.73 -5.14
N ASN A 71 -18.12 -9.84 -6.00
CA ASN A 71 -18.16 -8.39 -5.79
C ASN A 71 -16.76 -7.75 -5.66
N ALA A 72 -15.79 -8.27 -6.40
CA ALA A 72 -14.42 -7.78 -6.45
C ALA A 72 -13.85 -7.82 -7.85
N TYR A 73 -12.81 -7.01 -8.06
CA TYR A 73 -12.05 -6.93 -9.29
C TYR A 73 -10.55 -6.87 -9.01
N LEU A 74 -9.72 -7.29 -9.97
CA LEU A 74 -8.26 -7.13 -9.85
C LEU A 74 -7.89 -5.65 -9.71
N ASN A 75 -7.00 -5.34 -8.76
CA ASN A 75 -6.50 -3.98 -8.60
C ASN A 75 -5.72 -3.54 -9.86
N PRO A 76 -5.44 -2.23 -10.03
CA PRO A 76 -4.71 -1.74 -11.19
C PRO A 76 -3.32 -2.37 -11.36
N SER A 77 -2.62 -2.64 -10.25
CA SER A 77 -1.30 -3.30 -10.24
C SER A 77 -1.34 -4.76 -10.69
N GLY A 78 -2.51 -5.41 -10.65
CA GLY A 78 -2.68 -6.80 -11.03
C GLY A 78 -2.21 -7.84 -10.01
N ASP A 79 -1.67 -7.41 -8.87
CA ASP A 79 -1.07 -8.23 -7.81
C ASP A 79 -2.04 -8.48 -6.62
N GLY A 80 -3.24 -7.92 -6.70
CA GLY A 80 -4.30 -8.12 -5.72
C GLY A 80 -5.68 -7.78 -6.26
N TRP A 81 -6.64 -7.60 -5.36
CA TRP A 81 -8.02 -7.26 -5.71
C TRP A 81 -8.57 -6.14 -4.82
N LYS A 82 -9.62 -5.48 -5.32
CA LYS A 82 -10.43 -4.47 -4.62
C LYS A 82 -11.89 -4.86 -4.71
N CYS A 83 -12.69 -4.46 -3.73
CA CYS A 83 -14.13 -4.66 -3.78
C CYS A 83 -14.79 -3.70 -4.76
N ASP A 84 -15.87 -4.15 -5.38
CA ASP A 84 -16.76 -3.32 -6.18
C ASP A 84 -17.36 -2.18 -5.33
N GLN A 85 -17.83 -1.15 -6.02
CA GLN A 85 -18.52 -0.05 -5.35
C GLN A 85 -19.73 -0.57 -4.56
N GLY A 86 -19.89 -0.08 -3.32
CA GLY A 86 -20.91 -0.57 -2.39
C GLY A 86 -20.46 -1.75 -1.52
N TYR A 87 -19.26 -2.30 -1.75
CA TYR A 87 -18.71 -3.40 -0.96
C TYR A 87 -17.43 -2.97 -0.23
N ARG A 88 -17.14 -3.64 0.89
CA ARG A 88 -15.90 -3.46 1.66
C ARG A 88 -15.21 -4.80 1.86
N LYS A 89 -13.89 -4.75 1.98
CA LYS A 89 -13.08 -5.94 2.25
C LYS A 89 -13.37 -6.43 3.67
N ASP A 90 -13.63 -7.71 3.79
CA ASP A 90 -13.75 -8.44 5.04
C ASP A 90 -12.99 -9.76 4.91
N THR A 91 -11.76 -9.79 5.44
CA THR A 91 -10.83 -10.91 5.30
C THR A 91 -10.59 -11.27 3.83
N GLU A 92 -11.15 -12.38 3.34
CA GLU A 92 -11.01 -12.88 1.97
C GLU A 92 -12.27 -12.64 1.10
N ALA A 93 -13.21 -11.82 1.57
CA ALA A 93 -14.46 -11.55 0.88
C ALA A 93 -14.72 -10.04 0.71
N CYS A 94 -15.63 -9.72 -0.20
CA CYS A 94 -16.26 -8.41 -0.30
C CYS A 94 -17.68 -8.50 0.23
N VAL A 95 -17.94 -7.80 1.32
CA VAL A 95 -19.26 -7.75 1.98
C VAL A 95 -19.92 -6.42 1.69
N ALA A 96 -21.24 -6.45 1.46
CA ALA A 96 -21.99 -5.24 1.17
C ALA A 96 -21.89 -4.25 2.36
N VAL A 97 -21.68 -2.98 2.05
CA VAL A 97 -21.73 -1.92 3.04
C VAL A 97 -23.19 -1.68 3.42
N LYS A 98 -23.54 -1.98 4.67
CA LYS A 98 -24.85 -1.65 5.23
C LYS A 98 -24.87 -0.15 5.54
N VAL A 99 -25.58 0.61 4.70
CA VAL A 99 -25.82 2.04 4.92
C VAL A 99 -27.08 2.18 5.77
N PRO A 100 -27.02 2.85 6.95
CA PRO A 100 -28.21 3.08 7.76
C PRO A 100 -29.12 4.14 7.14
N GLU A 101 -30.33 4.28 7.68
CA GLU A 101 -31.22 5.39 7.36
C GLU A 101 -30.52 6.74 7.61
N ASN A 102 -30.75 7.72 6.74
CA ASN A 102 -30.09 9.04 6.76
C ASN A 102 -28.56 9.01 6.60
N GLY A 103 -28.08 8.00 5.87
CA GLY A 103 -26.69 7.89 5.47
C GLY A 103 -26.53 7.58 3.98
N TYR A 104 -25.31 7.76 3.50
CA TYR A 104 -24.91 7.49 2.12
C TYR A 104 -23.59 6.71 2.06
N PHE A 105 -23.43 5.92 1.00
CA PHE A 105 -22.18 5.23 0.73
C PHE A 105 -21.08 6.24 0.43
N ALA A 106 -19.97 6.16 1.15
CA ALA A 106 -18.89 7.14 1.07
C ALA A 106 -17.54 6.55 0.63
N GLY A 107 -17.51 5.27 0.22
CA GLY A 107 -16.34 4.59 -0.34
C GLY A 107 -15.10 4.71 0.53
N SER A 108 -14.86 3.76 1.43
CA SER A 108 -13.66 3.80 2.27
C SER A 108 -12.95 2.46 2.37
N SER A 109 -11.62 2.49 2.24
CA SER A 109 -10.72 1.40 2.60
C SER A 109 -10.59 1.21 4.11
N SER A 110 -11.03 2.20 4.92
CA SER A 110 -10.92 2.21 6.38
C SER A 110 -12.15 2.82 7.05
N GLY A 111 -12.77 2.11 8.00
CA GLY A 111 -14.00 2.57 8.67
C GLY A 111 -15.27 1.97 8.05
N PRO A 112 -16.47 2.51 8.37
CA PRO A 112 -17.74 1.83 8.11
C PRO A 112 -18.18 1.81 6.62
N GLY A 113 -17.51 2.56 5.74
CA GLY A 113 -17.85 2.63 4.31
C GLY A 113 -19.03 3.56 3.98
N TRP A 114 -19.61 4.23 4.97
CA TRP A 114 -20.72 5.19 4.82
C TRP A 114 -20.49 6.45 5.66
N LYS A 115 -21.22 7.50 5.33
CA LYS A 115 -21.30 8.78 6.06
C LYS A 115 -22.76 9.15 6.28
N CYS A 116 -23.03 9.99 7.27
CA CYS A 116 -24.38 10.51 7.49
C CYS A 116 -24.70 11.66 6.56
N ASP A 117 -25.97 11.76 6.17
CA ASP A 117 -26.51 12.89 5.45
C ASP A 117 -26.36 14.19 6.24
N TRP A 118 -26.46 15.33 5.55
CA TRP A 118 -26.42 16.63 6.21
C TRP A 118 -27.54 16.75 7.25
N GLY A 119 -27.22 17.26 8.44
CA GLY A 119 -28.14 17.32 9.58
C GLY A 119 -28.18 16.04 10.43
N TYR A 120 -27.41 15.01 10.08
CA TYR A 120 -27.27 13.77 10.85
C TYR A 120 -25.83 13.55 11.30
N ARG A 121 -25.66 12.84 12.42
CA ARG A 121 -24.35 12.45 12.95
C ARG A 121 -24.30 10.96 13.22
N LYS A 122 -23.10 10.39 13.14
CA LYS A 122 -22.86 8.98 13.46
C LYS A 122 -23.08 8.76 14.96
N ASP A 123 -23.91 7.77 15.28
CA ASP A 123 -24.06 7.20 16.61
C ASP A 123 -24.06 5.67 16.48
N ASN A 124 -22.95 5.04 16.83
CA ASN A 124 -22.67 3.64 16.56
C ASN A 124 -22.86 3.26 15.08
N GLU A 125 -23.83 2.41 14.77
CA GLU A 125 -24.15 1.93 13.43
C GLU A 125 -25.30 2.71 12.76
N ALA A 126 -25.72 3.84 13.34
CA ALA A 126 -26.83 4.64 12.85
C ALA A 126 -26.43 6.10 12.57
N CYS A 127 -27.24 6.75 11.74
CA CYS A 127 -27.23 8.20 11.58
C CYS A 127 -28.41 8.79 12.33
N VAL A 128 -28.10 9.52 13.40
CA VAL A 128 -29.11 10.17 14.25
C VAL A 128 -29.16 11.66 13.96
N ALA A 129 -30.36 12.23 13.93
CA ALA A 129 -30.53 13.66 13.68
C ALA A 129 -29.75 14.49 14.70
N VAL A 130 -29.07 15.52 14.22
CA VAL A 130 -28.39 16.49 15.07
C VAL A 130 -29.46 17.30 15.80
N LYS A 131 -29.49 17.19 17.13
CA LYS A 131 -30.33 18.05 17.96
C LYS A 131 -29.82 19.48 17.89
N VAL A 132 -30.59 20.34 17.24
CA VAL A 132 -30.33 21.79 17.16
C VAL A 132 -31.12 22.46 18.28
N PRO A 133 -30.47 23.09 19.27
CA PRO A 133 -31.18 23.78 20.33
C PRO A 133 -31.84 25.06 19.81
N GLU A 134 -32.73 25.63 20.61
CA GLU A 134 -33.28 26.96 20.35
C GLU A 134 -32.14 27.98 20.19
N ASN A 135 -32.32 28.96 19.31
CA ASN A 135 -31.32 29.98 18.98
C ASN A 135 -30.01 29.41 18.40
N ALA A 136 -30.10 28.28 17.69
CA ALA A 136 -29.02 27.71 16.91
C ALA A 136 -29.47 27.39 15.47
N ARG A 137 -28.49 27.22 14.59
CA ARG A 137 -28.66 26.72 13.22
C ARG A 137 -27.66 25.61 12.92
N LEU A 138 -28.01 24.70 12.00
CA LEU A 138 -27.08 23.70 11.51
C LEU A 138 -25.91 24.36 10.75
N ASN A 139 -24.73 23.75 10.86
CA ASN A 139 -23.56 24.05 10.05
C ASN A 139 -22.81 22.75 9.69
N TYR A 140 -21.70 22.86 8.95
CA TYR A 140 -20.92 21.69 8.51
C TYR A 140 -20.29 20.87 9.65
N SER A 141 -20.22 21.42 10.86
CA SER A 141 -19.65 20.77 12.05
C SER A 141 -20.72 20.34 13.06
N GLY A 142 -22.01 20.40 12.68
CA GLY A 142 -23.15 20.15 13.56
C GLY A 142 -24.04 21.37 13.63
N TRP A 143 -23.87 22.20 14.67
CA TRP A 143 -24.66 23.42 14.85
C TRP A 143 -23.86 24.54 15.52
N GLU A 144 -24.30 25.77 15.30
CA GLU A 144 -23.77 26.98 15.91
C GLU A 144 -24.90 27.88 16.41
N CYS A 145 -24.62 28.67 17.45
CA CYS A 145 -25.57 29.67 17.94
C CYS A 145 -25.75 30.78 16.90
N ILE A 146 -27.00 31.17 16.64
CA ILE A 146 -27.27 32.38 15.88
C ILE A 146 -26.89 33.59 16.74
N GLN A 147 -26.38 34.67 16.13
CA GLN A 147 -26.08 35.90 16.87
C GLN A 147 -27.38 36.49 17.45
N PRO A 148 -27.36 37.10 18.65
CA PRO A 148 -26.22 37.38 19.53
C PRO A 148 -25.94 36.29 20.60
N TYR A 149 -26.55 35.10 20.47
CA TYR A 149 -26.44 34.03 21.46
C TYR A 149 -25.03 33.42 21.48
N ARG A 150 -24.67 32.78 22.61
CA ARG A 150 -23.40 32.09 22.82
C ARG A 150 -23.63 30.67 23.36
N LYS A 151 -22.73 29.76 22.99
CA LYS A 151 -22.80 28.35 23.37
C LYS A 151 -22.49 28.20 24.87
N GLN A 152 -23.43 27.65 25.62
CA GLN A 152 -23.27 27.23 27.01
C GLN A 152 -23.72 25.76 27.10
N GLY A 153 -22.77 24.84 27.05
CA GLY A 153 -23.05 23.41 26.95
C GLY A 153 -23.79 23.07 25.65
N ASP A 154 -24.97 22.47 25.79
CA ASP A 154 -25.86 22.05 24.70
C ASP A 154 -26.92 23.11 24.32
N LYS A 155 -26.82 24.33 24.86
CA LYS A 155 -27.78 25.41 24.64
C LYS A 155 -27.11 26.68 24.12
N CYS A 156 -27.92 27.52 23.47
CA CYS A 156 -27.56 28.88 23.11
C CYS A 156 -28.28 29.85 24.04
N ARG A 157 -27.51 30.63 24.79
CA ARG A 157 -28.03 31.63 25.72
C ARG A 157 -27.55 33.03 25.36
N LEU A 158 -28.37 34.03 25.69
CA LEU A 158 -27.93 35.42 25.60
C LEU A 158 -26.84 35.67 26.64
N PRO A 159 -25.70 36.27 26.27
CA PRO A 159 -24.70 36.71 27.24
C PRO A 159 -25.34 37.66 28.27
N GLY A 160 -25.06 37.44 29.55
CA GLY A 160 -25.48 38.35 30.62
C GLY A 160 -26.90 38.17 31.16
N LYS A 161 -27.67 37.17 30.71
CA LYS A 161 -28.89 36.72 31.42
C LYS A 161 -28.59 35.40 32.16
N ASN A 162 -28.57 35.46 33.48
CA ASN A 162 -28.54 34.29 34.38
C ASN A 162 -29.93 33.66 34.47
#